data_AF-A0A498GZ25-F1
#
_entry.id   AF-A0A498GZ25-F1
#
_cell.length_a   1.000
_cell.length_b   1.000
_cell.length_c   1.000
_cell.angle_alpha   90.00
_cell.angle_beta   90.00
_cell.angle_gamma   90.00
#
_symmetry.space_group_name_H-M   'P 1'
#
loop_
_entity.id
_entity.type
_entity.pdbx_description
1 polymer ?
#
loop_
_entity_poly.entity_id
_entity_poly.type
_entity_poly.pdbx_seq_one_letter_code
_entity_poly.pdbx_strand_id
1 'polypeptide(L)'
;MAKYSETIDLYDDAGKLLKSGVSLEKISPLVNPATRKLIDLTKRTIAVNLGGIENGLKTGKIAKGHILGRELNLDIAGNKDAIVAKIKEMVQVEEGDDTIIHEFGGGKLLLVEVPSRRIEAASTYDAAVTAVASATTYALVDQFDISMFDASTVKAAIWGSYPHTMDMVGANVSSVLSNPQNNEGLGYALRNIPVNHVVMMTNRNAMQGAALSSTLEQAGMFEMGNAIGPFERAQLLAYAYQGLNANNMVYDLVKANGSTGTVGTVVQSMVERALEDKVIVPGKKGGYFQFYDTKDPMLWNAYAAAGTMAATMVNCGAGRFAQAVSSTLLYFNDLLEHETGLPGCDYGRVMGTAVGFSFFSHSIYGGGGPGIFNGNHVVTRHAAGVAIPCVVAAAALDAGTQMFSPESTSKIYADTYGKIDVFNKPIQQIANGV
;
A
#
# COMPACT_ATOMS: atom_id res chain seq x y z
N MET A 1 -15.74 -27.21 3.70
CA MET A 1 -14.49 -27.78 4.24
C MET A 1 -13.37 -26.80 3.96
N ALA A 2 -12.39 -26.69 4.87
CA ALA A 2 -11.23 -25.84 4.65
C ALA A 2 -10.45 -26.31 3.43
N LYS A 3 -9.96 -25.36 2.62
CA LYS A 3 -9.19 -25.69 1.40
C LYS A 3 -7.78 -26.19 1.74
N TYR A 4 -7.25 -25.70 2.85
CA TYR A 4 -5.93 -25.99 3.37
C TYR A 4 -6.07 -26.50 4.81
N SER A 5 -5.16 -27.37 5.25
CA SER A 5 -5.16 -27.92 6.62
C SER A 5 -4.47 -27.01 7.63
N GLU A 6 -3.73 -26.03 7.14
CA GLU A 6 -2.88 -25.13 7.88
C GLU A 6 -3.70 -24.17 8.73
N THR A 7 -3.27 -24.00 9.97
CA THR A 7 -3.80 -22.99 10.90
C THR A 7 -2.68 -22.06 11.33
N ILE A 8 -3.02 -20.79 11.51
CA ILE A 8 -2.11 -19.74 11.98
C ILE A 8 -2.72 -19.02 13.18
N ASP A 9 -1.85 -18.47 14.02
CA ASP A 9 -2.20 -17.54 15.08
C ASP A 9 -1.94 -16.10 14.61
N LEU A 10 -2.89 -15.20 14.81
CA LEU A 10 -2.80 -13.80 14.43
C LEU A 10 -2.49 -12.94 15.66
N TYR A 11 -1.51 -12.06 15.52
CA TYR A 11 -1.03 -11.15 16.57
C TYR A 11 -1.20 -9.70 16.14
N ASP A 12 -1.28 -8.79 17.10
CA ASP A 12 -1.25 -7.35 16.83
C ASP A 12 0.17 -6.83 16.59
N ASP A 13 0.27 -5.52 16.33
CA ASP A 13 1.53 -4.79 16.14
C ASP A 13 2.36 -4.60 17.43
N ALA A 14 1.89 -5.10 18.57
CA ALA A 14 2.61 -5.15 19.84
C ALA A 14 3.01 -6.59 20.24
N GLY A 15 2.76 -7.59 19.39
CA GLY A 15 3.06 -8.99 19.66
C GLY A 15 2.08 -9.65 20.62
N LYS A 16 0.85 -9.12 20.74
CA LYS A 16 -0.22 -9.74 21.54
C LYS A 16 -1.13 -10.57 20.65
N LEU A 17 -1.44 -11.79 21.09
CA LEU A 17 -2.34 -12.70 20.39
C LEU A 17 -3.75 -12.08 20.26
N LEU A 18 -4.27 -12.05 19.03
CA LEU A 18 -5.62 -11.59 18.70
C LEU A 18 -6.56 -12.78 18.47
N LYS A 19 -6.13 -13.76 17.68
CA LYS A 19 -6.88 -14.96 17.31
C LYS A 19 -5.94 -16.14 17.18
N SER A 20 -6.39 -17.33 17.57
CA SER A 20 -5.59 -18.56 17.45
C SER A 20 -6.33 -19.62 16.62
N GLY A 21 -5.58 -20.50 15.96
CA GLY A 21 -6.12 -21.61 15.19
C GLY A 21 -6.91 -21.19 13.95
N VAL A 22 -6.57 -20.05 13.35
CA VAL A 22 -7.26 -19.51 12.18
C VAL A 22 -6.86 -20.31 10.94
N SER A 23 -7.81 -20.91 10.24
CA SER A 23 -7.53 -21.61 8.96
C SER A 23 -6.96 -20.64 7.93
N LEU A 24 -5.91 -21.04 7.22
CA LEU A 24 -5.15 -20.18 6.32
C LEU A 24 -6.01 -19.44 5.27
N GLU A 25 -7.04 -20.08 4.72
CA GLU A 25 -7.90 -19.45 3.71
C GLU A 25 -8.75 -18.29 4.26
N LYS A 26 -8.90 -18.15 5.58
CA LYS A 26 -9.71 -17.10 6.21
C LYS A 26 -9.09 -15.71 6.10
N ILE A 27 -7.77 -15.63 5.90
CA ILE A 27 -7.10 -14.37 5.61
C ILE A 27 -7.09 -14.04 4.12
N SER A 28 -7.56 -14.93 3.24
CA SER A 28 -7.52 -14.72 1.79
C SER A 28 -8.20 -13.40 1.40
N PRO A 29 -7.60 -12.59 0.50
CA PRO A 29 -8.24 -11.39 -0.03
C PRO A 29 -9.63 -11.62 -0.65
N LEU A 30 -9.90 -12.85 -1.11
CA LEU A 30 -11.19 -13.23 -1.68
C LEU A 30 -12.25 -13.62 -0.63
N VAL A 31 -11.82 -13.91 0.61
CA VAL A 31 -12.67 -14.48 1.66
C VAL A 31 -12.85 -13.52 2.83
N ASN A 32 -11.77 -12.89 3.29
CA ASN A 32 -11.79 -12.06 4.48
C ASN A 32 -12.65 -10.79 4.26
N PRO A 33 -13.70 -10.56 5.08
CA PRO A 33 -14.61 -9.45 4.88
C PRO A 33 -13.95 -8.07 5.09
N ALA A 34 -12.99 -7.97 6.03
CA ALA A 34 -12.26 -6.73 6.24
C ALA A 34 -11.33 -6.42 5.06
N THR A 35 -10.64 -7.42 4.52
CA THR A 35 -9.84 -7.26 3.30
C THR A 35 -10.70 -6.88 2.09
N ARG A 36 -11.87 -7.50 1.92
CA ARG A 36 -12.80 -7.13 0.84
C ARG A 36 -13.28 -5.69 0.98
N LYS A 37 -13.61 -5.25 2.20
CA LYS A 37 -13.95 -3.86 2.49
C LYS A 37 -12.79 -2.91 2.20
N LEU A 38 -11.56 -3.31 2.54
CA LEU A 38 -10.34 -2.55 2.25
C LEU A 38 -10.20 -2.33 0.73
N ILE A 39 -10.25 -3.40 -0.06
CA ILE A 39 -10.12 -3.35 -1.52
C ILE A 39 -11.23 -2.51 -2.15
N ASP A 40 -12.48 -2.70 -1.71
CA ASP A 40 -13.63 -1.92 -2.16
C ASP A 40 -13.43 -0.42 -1.92
N LEU A 41 -13.06 -0.05 -0.69
CA LEU A 41 -12.79 1.35 -0.34
C LEU A 41 -11.58 1.91 -1.08
N THR A 42 -10.52 1.13 -1.31
CA THR A 42 -9.38 1.54 -2.14
C THR A 42 -9.81 1.92 -3.56
N LYS A 43 -10.82 1.25 -4.12
CA LYS A 43 -11.35 1.54 -5.46
C LYS A 43 -12.27 2.76 -5.49
N ARG A 44 -13.10 2.93 -4.45
CA ARG A 44 -14.25 3.87 -4.51
C ARG A 44 -14.12 5.11 -3.63
N THR A 45 -13.03 5.26 -2.90
CA THR A 45 -12.81 6.43 -2.04
C THR A 45 -11.99 7.49 -2.77
N ILE A 46 -12.35 8.77 -2.67
CA ILE A 46 -11.67 9.89 -3.35
C ILE A 46 -11.49 11.06 -2.39
N ALA A 47 -10.27 11.57 -2.27
CA ALA A 47 -9.99 12.75 -1.47
C ALA A 47 -10.20 14.04 -2.31
N VAL A 48 -10.89 15.02 -1.74
CA VAL A 48 -11.13 16.35 -2.36
C VAL A 48 -10.53 17.43 -1.50
N ASN A 49 -9.67 18.28 -2.08
CA ASN A 49 -9.03 19.40 -1.40
C ASN A 49 -9.72 20.71 -1.75
N LEU A 50 -10.85 20.99 -1.08
CA LEU A 50 -11.60 22.26 -1.24
C LEU A 50 -10.72 23.47 -0.93
N GLY A 51 -9.87 23.39 0.11
CA GLY A 51 -8.94 24.48 0.42
C GLY A 51 -7.89 24.71 -0.67
N GLY A 52 -7.44 23.65 -1.34
CA GLY A 52 -6.55 23.73 -2.50
C GLY A 52 -7.25 24.32 -3.74
N ILE A 53 -8.51 23.94 -3.97
CA ILE A 53 -9.34 24.49 -5.05
C ILE A 53 -9.53 25.99 -4.85
N GLU A 54 -9.94 26.42 -3.65
CA GLU A 54 -10.17 27.84 -3.33
C GLU A 54 -8.91 28.68 -3.57
N ASN A 55 -7.76 28.23 -3.05
CA ASN A 55 -6.49 28.93 -3.22
C ASN A 55 -6.01 28.94 -4.68
N GLY A 56 -6.16 27.82 -5.40
CA GLY A 56 -5.78 27.72 -6.81
C GLY A 56 -6.60 28.66 -7.69
N LEU A 57 -7.92 28.69 -7.48
CA LEU A 57 -8.83 29.60 -8.18
C LEU A 57 -8.52 31.06 -7.87
N LYS A 58 -8.35 31.41 -6.59
CA LYS A 58 -8.05 32.78 -6.16
C LYS A 58 -6.76 33.34 -6.77
N THR A 59 -5.79 32.47 -7.06
CA THR A 59 -4.47 32.87 -7.55
C THR A 59 -4.24 32.57 -9.03
N GLY A 60 -5.19 31.94 -9.73
CA GLY A 60 -4.99 31.46 -11.10
C GLY A 60 -3.96 30.32 -11.22
N LYS A 61 -3.47 29.77 -10.09
CA LYS A 61 -2.50 28.66 -10.04
C LYS A 61 -3.23 27.32 -10.10
N ILE A 62 -3.55 26.90 -11.32
CA ILE A 62 -4.34 25.70 -11.61
C ILE A 62 -3.58 24.79 -12.58
N ALA A 63 -3.85 23.48 -12.54
CA ALA A 63 -3.27 22.52 -13.50
C ALA A 63 -1.72 22.51 -13.55
N LYS A 64 -1.06 22.72 -12.39
CA LYS A 64 0.40 22.97 -12.25
C LYS A 64 0.95 24.18 -13.02
N GLY A 65 0.09 25.02 -13.58
CA GLY A 65 0.44 26.27 -14.25
C GLY A 65 -0.01 27.50 -13.46
N HIS A 66 0.08 28.65 -14.12
CA HIS A 66 -0.43 29.91 -13.63
C HIS A 66 -1.03 30.68 -14.81
N ILE A 67 -2.34 30.92 -14.78
CA ILE A 67 -3.07 31.62 -15.85
C ILE A 67 -3.53 32.98 -15.33
N LEU A 68 -2.76 34.01 -15.67
CA LEU A 68 -3.05 35.39 -15.28
C LEU A 68 -4.37 35.86 -15.90
N GLY A 69 -5.19 36.56 -15.11
CA GLY A 69 -6.49 37.07 -15.54
C GLY A 69 -7.63 36.05 -15.51
N ARG A 70 -7.38 34.86 -14.96
CA ARG A 70 -8.39 33.81 -14.72
C ARG A 70 -8.62 33.54 -13.24
N GLU A 71 -8.28 34.49 -12.38
CA GLU A 71 -8.50 34.41 -10.94
C GLU A 71 -10.00 34.45 -10.61
N LEU A 72 -10.46 33.54 -9.75
CA LEU A 72 -11.82 33.51 -9.23
C LEU A 72 -11.77 33.51 -7.70
N ASN A 73 -12.26 34.58 -7.07
CA ASN A 73 -12.29 34.71 -5.62
C ASN A 73 -13.63 34.22 -5.07
N LEU A 74 -13.70 32.92 -4.77
CA LEU A 74 -14.91 32.24 -4.29
C LEU A 74 -14.76 31.89 -2.80
N ASP A 75 -15.79 32.14 -2.00
CA ASP A 75 -15.81 31.77 -0.58
C ASP A 75 -16.25 30.30 -0.39
N ILE A 76 -15.42 29.38 -0.86
CA ILE A 76 -15.68 27.92 -0.80
C ILE A 76 -15.76 27.47 0.66
N ALA A 77 -14.84 27.92 1.51
CA ALA A 77 -14.84 27.61 2.94
C ALA A 77 -16.12 28.07 3.65
N GLY A 78 -16.62 29.28 3.37
CA GLY A 78 -17.86 29.79 3.93
C GLY A 78 -19.13 29.08 3.44
N ASN A 79 -19.07 28.42 2.27
CA ASN A 79 -20.20 27.71 1.66
C ASN A 79 -20.06 26.17 1.70
N LYS A 80 -19.13 25.65 2.52
CA LYS A 80 -18.74 24.24 2.48
C LYS A 80 -19.93 23.27 2.63
N ASP A 81 -20.88 23.58 3.52
CA ASP A 81 -21.98 22.65 3.83
C ASP A 81 -22.92 22.49 2.63
N ALA A 82 -23.21 23.59 1.94
CA ALA A 82 -24.00 23.56 0.71
C ALA A 82 -23.28 22.81 -0.41
N ILE A 83 -21.97 23.02 -0.54
CA ILE A 83 -21.14 22.34 -1.55
C ILE A 83 -21.09 20.83 -1.27
N VAL A 84 -20.83 20.43 -0.03
CA VAL A 84 -20.79 19.03 0.39
C VAL A 84 -22.14 18.35 0.15
N ALA A 85 -23.24 19.02 0.48
CA ALA A 85 -24.59 18.50 0.22
C ALA A 85 -24.83 18.26 -1.28
N LYS A 86 -24.50 19.23 -2.14
CA LYS A 86 -24.62 19.09 -3.60
C LYS A 86 -23.72 17.98 -4.16
N ILE A 87 -22.49 17.87 -3.67
CA ILE A 87 -21.59 16.77 -4.07
C ILE A 87 -22.23 15.43 -3.69
N LYS A 88 -22.74 15.28 -2.47
CA LYS A 88 -23.38 14.04 -2.02
C LYS A 88 -24.59 13.69 -2.88
N GLU A 89 -25.46 14.67 -3.13
CA GLU A 89 -26.67 14.49 -3.94
C GLU A 89 -26.36 13.99 -5.36
N MET A 90 -25.30 14.50 -5.99
CA MET A 90 -24.88 14.08 -7.33
C MET A 90 -24.11 12.75 -7.35
N VAL A 91 -23.32 12.48 -6.31
CA VAL A 91 -22.51 11.25 -6.23
C VAL A 91 -23.36 10.05 -5.84
N GLN A 92 -24.38 10.20 -4.99
CA GLN A 92 -25.27 9.09 -4.68
C GLN A 92 -26.06 8.64 -5.93
N VAL A 93 -26.51 7.39 -5.92
CA VAL A 93 -27.36 6.79 -6.95
C VAL A 93 -28.81 6.78 -6.48
N GLU A 94 -29.03 6.42 -5.22
CA GLU A 94 -30.33 6.43 -4.56
C GLU A 94 -30.19 7.08 -3.19
N GLU A 95 -31.27 7.73 -2.73
CA GLU A 95 -31.30 8.28 -1.38
C GLU A 95 -31.08 7.16 -0.34
N GLY A 96 -30.08 7.35 0.53
CA GLY A 96 -29.76 6.38 1.58
C GLY A 96 -28.88 5.21 1.15
N ASP A 97 -28.25 5.27 -0.04
CA ASP A 97 -27.22 4.31 -0.43
C ASP A 97 -25.92 4.44 0.40
N ASP A 98 -24.88 3.69 0.02
CA ASP A 98 -23.60 3.63 0.73
C ASP A 98 -22.63 4.79 0.40
N THR A 99 -23.16 5.92 -0.09
CA THR A 99 -22.40 7.17 -0.27
C THR A 99 -22.12 7.84 1.07
N ILE A 100 -20.83 8.03 1.38
CA ILE A 100 -20.40 8.71 2.60
C ILE A 100 -19.43 9.85 2.24
N ILE A 101 -19.59 11.02 2.84
CA ILE A 101 -18.60 12.09 2.77
C ILE A 101 -18.10 12.37 4.18
N HIS A 102 -16.81 12.14 4.39
CA HIS A 102 -16.13 12.50 5.63
C HIS A 102 -15.48 13.86 5.47
N GLU A 103 -15.64 14.73 6.46
CA GLU A 103 -15.05 16.08 6.47
C GLU A 103 -13.86 16.15 7.44
N PHE A 104 -12.78 16.77 6.99
CA PHE A 104 -11.56 16.98 7.76
C PHE A 104 -11.08 18.42 7.69
N GLY A 105 -10.32 18.86 8.70
CA GLY A 105 -9.71 20.20 8.72
C GLY A 105 -10.73 21.33 8.63
N GLY A 106 -11.92 21.16 9.24
CA GLY A 106 -13.04 22.11 9.13
C GLY A 106 -13.75 22.08 7.78
N GLY A 107 -13.70 20.93 7.07
CA GLY A 107 -14.30 20.72 5.75
C GLY A 107 -13.45 21.23 4.57
N LYS A 108 -12.19 21.61 4.82
CA LYS A 108 -11.22 21.93 3.75
C LYS A 108 -10.78 20.71 2.97
N LEU A 109 -10.85 19.54 3.59
CA LEU A 109 -10.54 18.25 2.99
C LEU A 109 -11.77 17.36 3.15
N LEU A 110 -12.16 16.70 2.07
CA LEU A 110 -13.22 15.69 2.06
C LEU A 110 -12.62 14.34 1.70
N LEU A 111 -13.24 13.28 2.21
CA LEU A 111 -13.05 11.92 1.71
C LEU A 111 -14.42 11.37 1.32
N VAL A 112 -14.62 11.21 0.01
CA VAL A 112 -15.88 10.78 -0.58
C VAL A 112 -15.79 9.29 -0.87
N GLU A 113 -16.56 8.50 -0.15
CA GLU A 113 -16.85 7.11 -0.49
C GLU A 113 -17.98 7.09 -1.53
N VAL A 114 -17.61 6.86 -2.79
CA VAL A 114 -18.56 6.72 -3.92
C VAL A 114 -19.37 5.44 -3.72
N PRO A 115 -20.68 5.42 -4.00
CA PRO A 115 -21.51 4.24 -3.72
C PRO A 115 -21.05 3.03 -4.55
N SER A 116 -21.05 1.85 -3.94
CA SER A 116 -20.55 0.60 -4.54
C SER A 116 -21.19 0.31 -5.90
N ARG A 117 -22.48 0.61 -6.06
CA ARG A 117 -23.24 0.43 -7.32
C ARG A 117 -22.59 1.10 -8.53
N ARG A 118 -21.93 2.25 -8.35
CA ARG A 118 -21.22 2.91 -9.47
C ARG A 118 -20.00 2.10 -9.92
N ILE A 119 -19.32 1.44 -8.99
CA ILE A 119 -18.18 0.58 -9.29
C ILE A 119 -18.64 -0.76 -9.85
N GLU A 120 -19.75 -1.31 -9.35
CA GLU A 120 -20.34 -2.55 -9.87
C GLU A 120 -20.78 -2.44 -11.34
N ALA A 121 -21.31 -1.28 -11.73
CA ALA A 121 -21.72 -1.00 -13.11
C ALA A 121 -20.59 -0.46 -14.01
N ALA A 122 -19.41 -0.20 -13.45
CA ALA A 122 -18.27 0.33 -14.19
C ALA A 122 -17.32 -0.76 -14.69
N SER A 123 -16.62 -0.47 -15.78
CA SER A 123 -15.54 -1.34 -16.25
C SER A 123 -14.30 -1.30 -15.34
N THR A 124 -14.08 -0.19 -14.63
CA THR A 124 -12.93 -0.02 -13.72
C THR A 124 -13.16 1.08 -12.67
N TYR A 125 -12.19 1.27 -11.78
CA TYR A 125 -12.27 2.09 -10.55
C TYR A 125 -12.18 3.61 -10.80
N ASP A 126 -11.78 4.05 -11.98
CA ASP A 126 -11.72 5.47 -12.36
C ASP A 126 -13.10 6.14 -12.43
N ALA A 127 -14.17 5.36 -12.50
CA ALA A 127 -15.54 5.82 -12.30
C ALA A 127 -15.73 6.59 -10.98
N ALA A 128 -15.00 6.24 -9.92
CA ALA A 128 -15.07 6.95 -8.66
C ALA A 128 -14.48 8.37 -8.76
N VAL A 129 -13.22 8.49 -9.23
CA VAL A 129 -12.57 9.80 -9.30
C VAL A 129 -13.28 10.73 -10.27
N THR A 130 -13.74 10.22 -11.40
CA THR A 130 -14.46 11.01 -12.41
C THR A 130 -15.84 11.46 -11.94
N ALA A 131 -16.58 10.62 -11.22
CA ALA A 131 -17.85 10.99 -10.60
C ALA A 131 -17.67 12.12 -9.57
N VAL A 132 -16.72 11.96 -8.65
CA VAL A 132 -16.46 12.96 -7.60
C VAL A 132 -15.93 14.26 -8.19
N ALA A 133 -15.05 14.20 -9.18
CA ALA A 133 -14.50 15.37 -9.83
C ALA A 133 -15.57 16.16 -10.62
N SER A 134 -16.47 15.47 -11.32
CA SER A 134 -17.62 16.09 -12.00
C SER A 134 -18.58 16.73 -11.00
N ALA A 135 -18.97 15.99 -9.96
CA ALA A 135 -19.88 16.50 -8.92
C ALA A 135 -19.29 17.72 -8.21
N THR A 136 -18.01 17.67 -7.84
CA THR A 136 -17.32 18.83 -7.23
C THR A 136 -17.28 20.03 -8.18
N THR A 137 -17.06 19.80 -9.48
CA THR A 137 -17.01 20.88 -10.48
C THR A 137 -18.37 21.56 -10.59
N TYR A 138 -19.43 20.77 -10.76
CA TYR A 138 -20.77 21.31 -10.91
C TYR A 138 -21.29 21.95 -9.63
N ALA A 139 -21.00 21.37 -8.46
CA ALA A 139 -21.39 21.92 -7.17
C ALA A 139 -20.84 23.34 -6.96
N LEU A 140 -19.58 23.60 -7.36
CA LEU A 140 -19.01 24.95 -7.29
C LEU A 140 -19.58 25.89 -8.34
N VAL A 141 -19.76 25.42 -9.58
CA VAL A 141 -20.35 26.24 -10.65
C VAL A 141 -21.75 26.70 -10.25
N ASP A 142 -22.57 25.79 -9.73
CA ASP A 142 -23.95 26.07 -9.33
C ASP A 142 -24.04 26.87 -8.02
N GLN A 143 -23.19 26.59 -7.03
CA GLN A 143 -23.20 27.34 -5.75
C GLN A 143 -22.84 28.82 -5.92
N PHE A 144 -21.97 29.15 -6.88
CA PHE A 144 -21.47 30.51 -7.08
C PHE A 144 -21.94 31.16 -8.39
N ASP A 145 -22.91 30.56 -9.09
CA ASP A 145 -23.43 31.04 -10.38
C ASP A 145 -22.30 31.40 -11.37
N ILE A 146 -21.34 30.48 -11.53
CA ILE A 146 -20.16 30.71 -12.35
C ILE A 146 -20.56 30.73 -13.82
N SER A 147 -20.21 31.81 -14.52
CA SER A 147 -20.53 32.00 -15.93
C SER A 147 -19.95 30.88 -16.81
N MET A 148 -20.59 30.64 -17.96
CA MET A 148 -20.10 29.66 -18.93
C MET A 148 -18.66 29.94 -19.42
N PHE A 149 -18.18 31.18 -19.32
CA PHE A 149 -16.85 31.58 -19.76
C PHE A 149 -15.76 31.28 -18.73
N ASP A 150 -16.14 31.06 -17.46
CA ASP A 150 -15.22 30.85 -16.33
C ASP A 150 -15.32 29.45 -15.72
N ALA A 151 -16.37 28.70 -16.03
CA ALA A 151 -16.56 27.32 -15.56
C ALA A 151 -15.37 26.40 -15.91
N SER A 152 -14.68 26.65 -17.03
CA SER A 152 -13.46 25.92 -17.41
C SER A 152 -12.31 26.10 -16.40
N THR A 153 -12.24 27.25 -15.74
CA THR A 153 -11.24 27.54 -14.70
C THR A 153 -11.50 26.68 -13.46
N VAL A 154 -12.77 26.54 -13.05
CA VAL A 154 -13.20 25.64 -11.98
C VAL A 154 -12.85 24.19 -12.30
N LYS A 155 -13.16 23.76 -13.53
CA LYS A 155 -12.78 22.43 -14.04
C LYS A 155 -11.28 22.19 -13.94
N ALA A 156 -10.45 23.14 -14.33
CA ALA A 156 -8.99 23.03 -14.29
C ALA A 156 -8.43 23.03 -12.84
N ALA A 157 -9.05 23.75 -11.90
CA ALA A 157 -8.67 23.70 -10.49
C ALA A 157 -8.95 22.33 -9.83
N ILE A 158 -9.97 21.63 -10.30
CA ILE A 158 -10.40 20.33 -9.75
C ILE A 158 -9.68 19.19 -10.45
N TRP A 159 -9.71 19.15 -11.78
CA TRP A 159 -9.21 18.02 -12.57
C TRP A 159 -7.75 18.17 -13.02
N GLY A 160 -7.15 19.33 -12.79
CA GLY A 160 -5.83 19.63 -13.31
C GLY A 160 -5.84 19.75 -14.84
N SER A 161 -4.76 19.25 -15.47
CA SER A 161 -4.55 19.34 -16.92
C SER A 161 -5.33 18.33 -17.76
N TYR A 162 -6.09 17.41 -17.15
CA TYR A 162 -6.86 16.41 -17.90
C TYR A 162 -7.98 17.08 -18.73
N PRO A 163 -8.14 16.73 -20.04
CA PRO A 163 -7.56 15.56 -20.74
C PRO A 163 -6.34 15.87 -21.61
N HIS A 164 -5.72 17.05 -21.49
CA HIS A 164 -4.46 17.31 -22.22
C HIS A 164 -3.36 16.36 -21.74
N THR A 165 -3.29 16.12 -20.43
CA THR A 165 -2.53 15.01 -19.84
C THR A 165 -3.41 13.76 -19.73
N MET A 166 -2.79 12.59 -19.81
CA MET A 166 -3.48 11.30 -19.65
C MET A 166 -4.01 11.13 -18.22
N ASP A 167 -3.26 11.62 -17.24
CA ASP A 167 -3.58 11.62 -15.81
C ASP A 167 -4.06 13.00 -15.34
N MET A 168 -4.49 13.09 -14.08
CA MET A 168 -5.07 14.29 -13.48
C MET A 168 -3.98 15.18 -12.84
N VAL A 169 -2.95 15.52 -13.61
CA VAL A 169 -1.81 16.33 -13.13
C VAL A 169 -2.27 17.69 -12.62
N GLY A 170 -1.95 17.99 -11.36
CA GLY A 170 -2.32 19.27 -10.73
C GLY A 170 -3.77 19.35 -10.27
N ALA A 171 -4.48 18.22 -10.25
CA ALA A 171 -5.81 18.11 -9.66
C ALA A 171 -5.81 18.31 -8.15
N ASN A 172 -6.93 18.80 -7.63
CA ASN A 172 -7.24 18.82 -6.20
C ASN A 172 -8.21 17.72 -5.79
N VAL A 173 -8.46 16.76 -6.68
CA VAL A 173 -9.07 15.47 -6.37
C VAL A 173 -8.02 14.39 -6.54
N SER A 174 -7.97 13.44 -5.61
CA SER A 174 -6.93 12.40 -5.60
C SER A 174 -7.48 11.05 -5.15
N SER A 175 -6.99 9.99 -5.79
CA SER A 175 -7.22 8.60 -5.43
C SER A 175 -5.89 7.97 -5.03
N VAL A 176 -5.94 7.01 -4.11
CA VAL A 176 -4.76 6.17 -3.83
C VAL A 176 -4.34 5.32 -5.04
N LEU A 177 -5.29 5.00 -5.93
CA LEU A 177 -5.03 4.30 -7.18
C LEU A 177 -4.69 5.29 -8.30
N SER A 178 -3.61 5.02 -9.03
CA SER A 178 -3.29 5.74 -10.26
C SER A 178 -4.28 5.38 -11.39
N ASN A 179 -4.32 6.20 -12.45
CA ASN A 179 -5.16 5.94 -13.61
C ASN A 179 -4.80 4.59 -14.28
N PRO A 180 -5.78 3.85 -14.84
CA PRO A 180 -5.56 2.50 -15.35
C PRO A 180 -4.48 2.39 -16.44
N GLN A 181 -4.28 3.44 -17.24
CA GLN A 181 -3.28 3.45 -18.32
C GLN A 181 -1.84 3.39 -17.80
N ASN A 182 -1.60 3.76 -16.53
CA ASN A 182 -0.29 3.65 -15.89
C ASN A 182 -0.02 2.25 -15.32
N ASN A 183 -0.95 1.30 -15.49
CA ASN A 183 -0.72 -0.07 -15.08
C ASN A 183 0.26 -0.75 -16.04
N GLU A 184 1.34 -1.27 -15.47
CA GLU A 184 2.44 -1.93 -16.15
C GLU A 184 2.07 -3.34 -16.67
N GLY A 185 0.89 -3.83 -16.30
CA GLY A 185 0.28 -5.05 -16.82
C GLY A 185 -1.17 -5.20 -16.40
N LEU A 186 -1.81 -6.26 -16.86
CA LEU A 186 -3.17 -6.62 -16.45
C LEU A 186 -3.18 -7.02 -14.96
N GLY A 187 -4.14 -6.51 -14.19
CA GLY A 187 -4.27 -6.80 -12.76
C GLY A 187 -3.35 -6.02 -11.82
N TYR A 188 -2.63 -5.00 -12.31
CA TYR A 188 -1.63 -4.27 -11.52
C TYR A 188 -2.16 -3.09 -10.69
N ALA A 189 -3.45 -2.77 -10.76
CA ALA A 189 -4.00 -1.55 -10.15
C ALA A 189 -3.70 -1.44 -8.66
N LEU A 190 -3.94 -2.51 -7.89
CA LEU A 190 -3.68 -2.56 -6.44
C LEU A 190 -2.20 -2.53 -6.08
N ARG A 191 -1.30 -2.72 -7.06
CA ARG A 191 0.14 -2.58 -6.90
C ARG A 191 0.66 -1.19 -7.24
N ASN A 192 -0.17 -0.36 -7.89
CA ASN A 192 0.18 1.00 -8.31
C ASN A 192 -0.13 2.03 -7.22
N ILE A 193 0.32 1.74 -6.00
CA ILE A 193 0.15 2.58 -4.82
C ILE A 193 1.54 2.87 -4.25
N PRO A 194 2.02 4.13 -4.34
CA PRO A 194 3.31 4.53 -3.80
C PRO A 194 3.50 4.13 -2.33
N VAL A 195 4.70 3.69 -1.99
CA VAL A 195 5.10 3.36 -0.61
C VAL A 195 4.73 4.48 0.36
N ASN A 196 5.00 5.74 0.01
CA ASN A 196 4.69 6.90 0.83
C ASN A 196 3.18 7.07 1.11
N HIS A 197 2.29 6.67 0.20
CA HIS A 197 0.84 6.71 0.46
C HIS A 197 0.47 5.75 1.58
N VAL A 198 1.01 4.51 1.51
CA VAL A 198 0.79 3.48 2.54
C VAL A 198 1.33 3.95 3.89
N VAL A 199 2.54 4.50 3.92
CA VAL A 199 3.16 5.03 5.16
C VAL A 199 2.30 6.12 5.81
N MET A 200 1.73 7.02 5.02
CA MET A 200 0.86 8.08 5.54
C MET A 200 -0.51 7.54 5.98
N MET A 201 -1.09 6.58 5.26
CA MET A 201 -2.35 5.94 5.67
C MET A 201 -2.24 5.21 7.02
N THR A 202 -1.07 4.67 7.36
CA THR A 202 -0.84 3.96 8.63
C THR A 202 -0.13 4.80 9.69
N ASN A 203 -0.05 6.13 9.49
CA ASN A 203 0.62 7.06 10.40
C ASN A 203 2.03 6.60 10.81
N ARG A 204 2.83 6.10 9.84
CA ARG A 204 4.19 5.60 10.05
C ARG A 204 4.31 4.40 11.01
N ASN A 205 3.23 3.70 11.33
CA ASN A 205 3.34 2.42 12.02
C ASN A 205 3.88 1.36 11.05
N ALA A 206 5.07 0.83 11.31
CA ALA A 206 5.79 -0.07 10.40
C ALA A 206 5.07 -1.42 10.20
N MET A 207 4.53 -2.03 11.26
CA MET A 207 3.81 -3.29 11.18
C MET A 207 2.47 -3.10 10.45
N GLN A 208 1.72 -2.04 10.77
CA GLN A 208 0.47 -1.74 10.07
C GLN A 208 0.70 -1.38 8.61
N GLY A 209 1.76 -0.61 8.31
CA GLY A 209 2.16 -0.26 6.95
C GLY A 209 2.52 -1.49 6.13
N ALA A 210 3.34 -2.38 6.69
CA ALA A 210 3.68 -3.66 6.08
C ALA A 210 2.41 -4.52 5.83
N ALA A 211 1.48 -4.57 6.78
CA ALA A 211 0.23 -5.30 6.64
C ALA A 211 -0.68 -4.70 5.56
N LEU A 212 -0.86 -3.37 5.52
CA LEU A 212 -1.63 -2.68 4.49
C LEU A 212 -1.04 -2.95 3.09
N SER A 213 0.28 -2.77 2.97
CA SER A 213 1.00 -3.02 1.72
C SER A 213 0.90 -4.47 1.27
N SER A 214 1.11 -5.41 2.18
CA SER A 214 1.05 -6.84 1.87
C SER A 214 -0.36 -7.24 1.47
N THR A 215 -1.39 -6.70 2.14
CA THR A 215 -2.79 -6.95 1.77
C THR A 215 -3.10 -6.51 0.34
N LEU A 216 -2.66 -5.31 -0.05
CA LEU A 216 -2.88 -4.76 -1.39
C LEU A 216 -2.05 -5.48 -2.46
N GLU A 217 -0.78 -5.75 -2.18
CA GLU A 217 0.11 -6.50 -3.07
C GLU A 217 -0.41 -7.93 -3.31
N GLN A 218 -0.89 -8.59 -2.26
CA GLN A 218 -1.42 -9.95 -2.33
C GLN A 218 -2.78 -9.97 -3.03
N ALA A 219 -3.66 -9.02 -2.76
CA ALA A 219 -4.88 -8.84 -3.55
C ALA A 219 -4.56 -8.65 -5.05
N GLY A 220 -3.53 -7.86 -5.38
CA GLY A 220 -3.00 -7.74 -6.73
C GLY A 220 -2.49 -9.07 -7.30
N MET A 221 -1.84 -9.93 -6.50
CA MET A 221 -1.41 -11.27 -6.94
C MET A 221 -2.62 -12.16 -7.30
N PHE A 222 -3.72 -12.05 -6.58
CA PHE A 222 -4.98 -12.71 -6.94
C PHE A 222 -5.57 -12.13 -8.23
N GLU A 223 -5.59 -10.81 -8.39
CA GLU A 223 -6.11 -10.14 -9.59
C GLU A 223 -5.29 -10.48 -10.85
N MET A 224 -3.98 -10.59 -10.74
CA MET A 224 -3.06 -10.97 -11.83
C MET A 224 -3.11 -12.46 -12.19
N GLY A 225 -3.82 -13.30 -11.41
CA GLY A 225 -3.84 -14.75 -11.57
C GLY A 225 -2.60 -15.48 -11.03
N ASN A 226 -1.70 -14.78 -10.33
CA ASN A 226 -0.50 -15.35 -9.72
C ASN A 226 -0.80 -16.22 -8.48
N ALA A 227 -2.00 -16.09 -7.92
CA ALA A 227 -2.49 -16.88 -6.79
C ALA A 227 -3.55 -17.92 -7.21
N ILE A 228 -3.37 -18.57 -8.36
CA ILE A 228 -4.26 -19.63 -8.87
C ILE A 228 -3.60 -21.01 -8.72
N GLY A 229 -4.40 -22.02 -8.35
CA GLY A 229 -3.96 -23.41 -8.25
C GLY A 229 -2.96 -23.60 -7.10
N PRO A 230 -1.82 -24.28 -7.31
CA PRO A 230 -0.86 -24.53 -6.21
C PRO A 230 -0.22 -23.26 -5.66
N PHE A 231 -0.18 -22.17 -6.44
CA PHE A 231 0.43 -20.90 -6.03
C PHE A 231 -0.42 -20.10 -5.04
N GLU A 232 -1.71 -20.40 -4.95
CA GLU A 232 -2.60 -19.76 -3.98
C GLU A 232 -2.12 -20.02 -2.54
N ARG A 233 -1.77 -21.26 -2.21
CA ARG A 233 -1.22 -21.62 -0.89
C ARG A 233 0.09 -20.86 -0.62
N ALA A 234 0.97 -20.77 -1.61
CA ALA A 234 2.26 -20.06 -1.48
C ALA A 234 2.04 -18.57 -1.17
N GLN A 235 1.11 -17.92 -1.87
CA GLN A 235 0.79 -16.51 -1.65
C GLN A 235 0.13 -16.28 -0.28
N LEU A 236 -0.82 -17.14 0.11
CA LEU A 236 -1.46 -17.02 1.42
C LEU A 236 -0.48 -17.23 2.59
N LEU A 237 0.44 -18.20 2.48
CA LEU A 237 1.47 -18.39 3.50
C LEU A 237 2.42 -17.19 3.56
N ALA A 238 2.91 -16.71 2.43
CA ALA A 238 3.76 -15.51 2.40
C ALA A 238 3.04 -14.29 3.01
N TYR A 239 1.77 -14.08 2.66
CA TYR A 239 0.93 -13.03 3.23
C TYR A 239 0.78 -13.17 4.75
N ALA A 240 0.45 -14.38 5.22
CA ALA A 240 0.27 -14.67 6.64
C ALA A 240 1.53 -14.33 7.44
N TYR A 241 2.66 -14.92 7.06
CA TYR A 241 3.89 -14.84 7.85
C TYR A 241 4.60 -13.49 7.70
N GLN A 242 4.67 -12.93 6.48
CA GLN A 242 5.36 -11.65 6.25
C GLN A 242 4.48 -10.45 6.60
N GLY A 243 3.24 -10.44 6.10
CA GLY A 243 2.35 -9.28 6.15
C GLY A 243 1.52 -9.21 7.42
N LEU A 244 1.06 -10.36 7.94
CA LEU A 244 0.14 -10.43 9.07
C LEU A 244 0.79 -10.94 10.37
N ASN A 245 2.12 -11.08 10.39
CA ASN A 245 2.87 -11.54 11.57
C ASN A 245 2.31 -12.86 12.15
N ALA A 246 1.96 -13.81 11.27
CA ALA A 246 1.45 -15.10 11.70
C ALA A 246 2.43 -15.81 12.65
N ASN A 247 1.87 -16.41 13.70
CA ASN A 247 2.61 -17.10 14.76
C ASN A 247 3.67 -16.22 15.45
N ASN A 248 3.43 -14.90 15.45
CA ASN A 248 4.30 -13.85 15.97
C ASN A 248 5.70 -13.81 15.36
N MET A 249 5.91 -14.45 14.21
CA MET A 249 7.24 -14.75 13.68
C MET A 249 8.07 -13.50 13.41
N VAL A 250 7.51 -12.50 12.73
CA VAL A 250 8.24 -11.26 12.42
C VAL A 250 8.58 -10.52 13.70
N TYR A 251 7.60 -10.38 14.60
CA TYR A 251 7.79 -9.68 15.87
C TYR A 251 8.86 -10.35 16.74
N ASP A 252 8.83 -11.67 16.88
CA ASP A 252 9.79 -12.43 17.69
C ASP A 252 11.21 -12.32 17.12
N LEU A 253 11.37 -12.42 15.81
CA LEU A 253 12.66 -12.23 15.14
C LEU A 253 13.21 -10.81 15.36
N VAL A 254 12.37 -9.78 15.22
CA VAL A 254 12.75 -8.39 15.48
C VAL A 254 13.10 -8.20 16.96
N LYS A 255 12.33 -8.78 17.88
CA LYS A 255 12.59 -8.68 19.32
C LYS A 255 13.92 -9.34 19.71
N ALA A 256 14.23 -10.50 19.15
CA ALA A 256 15.49 -11.20 19.41
C ALA A 256 16.72 -10.44 18.86
N ASN A 257 16.54 -9.69 17.77
CA ASN A 257 17.64 -9.04 17.05
C ASN A 257 17.69 -7.51 17.16
N GLY A 258 16.68 -6.87 17.76
CA GLY A 258 16.49 -5.43 17.68
C GLY A 258 17.48 -4.60 18.49
N SER A 259 18.13 -5.17 19.51
CA SER A 259 19.08 -4.44 20.36
C SER A 259 20.50 -4.41 19.80
N THR A 260 20.99 -5.52 19.25
CA THR A 260 22.39 -5.68 18.81
C THR A 260 22.55 -6.48 17.52
N GLY A 261 21.44 -6.89 16.92
CA GLY A 261 21.44 -7.77 15.75
C GLY A 261 21.75 -7.04 14.45
N THR A 262 21.94 -7.85 13.42
CA THR A 262 22.21 -7.43 12.04
C THR A 262 21.36 -8.27 11.10
N VAL A 263 21.45 -8.01 9.79
CA VAL A 263 20.83 -8.87 8.78
C VAL A 263 21.29 -10.34 8.95
N GLY A 264 22.57 -10.58 9.21
CA GLY A 264 23.12 -11.93 9.38
C GLY A 264 22.60 -12.66 10.62
N THR A 265 22.43 -11.97 11.75
CA THR A 265 21.88 -12.61 12.96
C THR A 265 20.39 -12.92 12.81
N VAL A 266 19.65 -12.13 12.03
CA VAL A 266 18.26 -12.45 11.67
C VAL A 266 18.20 -13.67 10.75
N VAL A 267 19.13 -13.81 9.79
CA VAL A 267 19.24 -15.06 8.98
C VAL A 267 19.40 -16.27 9.90
N GLN A 268 20.36 -16.22 10.84
CA GLN A 268 20.59 -17.30 11.80
C GLN A 268 19.34 -17.60 12.63
N SER A 269 18.72 -16.58 13.23
CA SER A 269 17.50 -16.73 14.05
C SER A 269 16.35 -17.35 13.28
N MET A 270 16.17 -16.98 12.00
CA MET A 270 15.11 -17.53 11.15
C MET A 270 15.38 -18.99 10.77
N VAL A 271 16.64 -19.33 10.45
CA VAL A 271 17.05 -20.72 10.15
C VAL A 271 16.90 -21.62 11.38
N GLU A 272 17.31 -21.15 12.56
CA GLU A 272 17.10 -21.88 13.83
C GLU A 272 15.62 -22.14 14.09
N ARG A 273 14.77 -21.12 13.91
CA ARG A 273 13.32 -21.28 14.04
C ARG A 273 12.75 -22.26 13.01
N ALA A 274 13.20 -22.22 11.76
CA ALA A 274 12.76 -23.14 10.71
C ALA A 274 13.15 -24.60 11.01
N LEU A 275 14.30 -24.82 11.66
CA LEU A 275 14.74 -26.14 12.12
C LEU A 275 13.91 -26.63 13.31
N GLU A 276 13.64 -25.76 14.29
CA GLU A 276 12.79 -26.06 15.45
C GLU A 276 11.38 -26.47 15.01
N ASP A 277 10.80 -25.71 14.10
CA ASP A 277 9.47 -25.95 13.53
C ASP A 277 9.46 -27.09 12.48
N LYS A 278 10.63 -27.67 12.18
CA LYS A 278 10.83 -28.75 11.19
C LYS A 278 10.36 -28.40 9.78
N VAL A 279 10.36 -27.11 9.44
CA VAL A 279 10.12 -26.62 8.07
C VAL A 279 11.29 -27.00 7.17
N ILE A 280 12.49 -27.02 7.73
CA ILE A 280 13.71 -27.52 7.09
C ILE A 280 14.37 -28.58 7.98
N VAL A 281 15.18 -29.44 7.36
CA VAL A 281 15.97 -30.47 8.04
C VAL A 281 17.39 -30.52 7.47
N PRO A 282 18.39 -30.98 8.23
CA PRO A 282 19.72 -31.23 7.69
C PRO A 282 19.65 -32.23 6.52
N GLY A 283 20.12 -31.80 5.36
CA GLY A 283 20.25 -32.60 4.16
C GLY A 283 21.65 -33.20 4.00
N LYS A 284 22.13 -33.26 2.76
CA LYS A 284 23.47 -33.77 2.44
C LYS A 284 24.56 -32.87 3.02
N LYS A 285 25.63 -33.46 3.56
CA LYS A 285 26.86 -32.71 3.90
C LYS A 285 27.78 -32.56 2.68
N GLY A 286 28.35 -31.38 2.51
CA GLY A 286 29.40 -31.08 1.52
C GLY A 286 30.62 -30.48 2.21
N GLY A 287 31.63 -31.30 2.51
CA GLY A 287 32.79 -30.86 3.28
C GLY A 287 32.39 -30.38 4.68
N TYR A 288 32.72 -29.14 5.01
CA TYR A 288 32.34 -28.49 6.28
C TYR A 288 30.93 -27.86 6.26
N PHE A 289 30.28 -27.81 5.10
CA PHE A 289 28.97 -27.19 4.94
C PHE A 289 27.82 -28.21 5.07
N GLN A 290 26.75 -27.81 5.76
CA GLN A 290 25.52 -28.58 5.89
C GLN A 290 24.46 -27.98 4.96
N PHE A 291 24.11 -28.68 3.88
CA PHE A 291 22.94 -28.30 3.08
C PHE A 291 21.67 -28.65 3.85
N TYR A 292 20.61 -27.88 3.67
CA TYR A 292 19.30 -28.16 4.25
C TYR A 292 18.31 -28.58 3.16
N ASP A 293 17.38 -29.45 3.52
CA ASP A 293 16.29 -29.90 2.67
C ASP A 293 14.94 -29.44 3.26
N THR A 294 13.95 -29.20 2.40
CA THR A 294 12.57 -28.95 2.81
C THR A 294 11.60 -29.82 2.03
N LYS A 295 10.57 -30.33 2.72
CA LYS A 295 9.43 -31.01 2.07
C LYS A 295 8.28 -30.05 1.77
N ASP A 296 8.36 -28.81 2.25
CA ASP A 296 7.34 -27.78 2.06
C ASP A 296 8.00 -26.46 1.61
N PRO A 297 8.37 -26.35 0.32
CA PRO A 297 9.05 -25.17 -0.19
C PRO A 297 8.21 -23.89 -0.08
N MET A 298 6.88 -24.00 -0.02
CA MET A 298 6.01 -22.83 0.11
C MET A 298 6.00 -22.29 1.55
N LEU A 299 6.03 -23.17 2.56
CA LEU A 299 6.17 -22.76 3.95
C LEU A 299 7.58 -22.23 4.24
N TRP A 300 8.62 -22.87 3.70
CA TRP A 300 9.98 -22.33 3.73
C TRP A 300 10.04 -20.90 3.16
N ASN A 301 9.43 -20.68 2.00
CA ASN A 301 9.37 -19.36 1.38
C ASN A 301 8.67 -18.32 2.27
N ALA A 302 7.61 -18.71 3.00
CA ALA A 302 6.93 -17.83 3.93
C ALA A 302 7.80 -17.46 5.15
N TYR A 303 8.60 -18.41 5.65
CA TYR A 303 9.59 -18.17 6.71
C TYR A 303 10.71 -17.23 6.23
N ALA A 304 11.22 -17.44 5.02
CA ALA A 304 12.18 -16.55 4.39
C ALA A 304 11.59 -15.13 4.17
N ALA A 305 10.32 -15.02 3.81
CA ALA A 305 9.64 -13.73 3.65
C ALA A 305 9.49 -12.98 4.98
N ALA A 306 9.11 -13.68 6.06
CA ALA A 306 9.08 -13.12 7.41
C ALA A 306 10.47 -12.69 7.90
N GLY A 307 11.51 -13.50 7.66
CA GLY A 307 12.90 -13.13 7.95
C GLY A 307 13.37 -11.90 7.17
N THR A 308 13.00 -11.78 5.90
CA THR A 308 13.32 -10.60 5.07
C THR A 308 12.69 -9.33 5.66
N MET A 309 11.44 -9.41 6.14
CA MET A 309 10.76 -8.30 6.81
C MET A 309 11.44 -7.96 8.14
N ALA A 310 11.71 -8.96 8.97
CA ALA A 310 12.38 -8.76 10.26
C ALA A 310 13.78 -8.14 10.09
N ALA A 311 14.57 -8.61 9.12
CA ALA A 311 15.88 -8.06 8.80
C ALA A 311 15.78 -6.61 8.34
N THR A 312 14.74 -6.28 7.56
CA THR A 312 14.45 -4.90 7.16
C THR A 312 14.17 -4.02 8.37
N MET A 313 13.29 -4.47 9.28
CA MET A 313 12.97 -3.72 10.49
C MET A 313 14.18 -3.55 11.42
N VAL A 314 15.02 -4.56 11.57
CA VAL A 314 16.27 -4.49 12.36
C VAL A 314 17.26 -3.52 11.72
N ASN A 315 17.60 -3.70 10.45
CA ASN A 315 18.67 -2.93 9.81
C ASN A 315 18.27 -1.47 9.55
N CYS A 316 17.11 -1.24 8.92
CA CYS A 316 16.61 0.12 8.67
C CYS A 316 16.16 0.81 9.96
N GLY A 317 15.62 0.05 10.93
CA GLY A 317 15.24 0.57 12.24
C GLY A 317 16.43 1.01 13.08
N ALA A 318 17.55 0.27 13.06
CA ALA A 318 18.77 0.66 13.76
C ALA A 318 19.34 1.98 13.21
N GLY A 319 19.35 2.13 11.88
CA GLY A 319 19.82 3.34 11.22
C GLY A 319 18.83 4.52 11.22
N ARG A 320 17.53 4.23 11.42
CA ARG A 320 16.41 5.17 11.22
C ARG A 320 16.44 5.86 9.84
N PHE A 321 16.82 5.10 8.82
CA PHE A 321 16.83 5.53 7.42
C PHE A 321 16.22 4.45 6.52
N ALA A 322 15.52 4.87 5.46
CA ALA A 322 14.88 3.95 4.52
C ALA A 322 15.85 3.38 3.47
N GLN A 323 16.92 4.11 3.11
CA GLN A 323 17.74 3.82 1.92
C GLN A 323 18.42 2.45 1.93
N ALA A 324 18.71 1.87 3.10
CA ALA A 324 19.34 0.55 3.18
C ALA A 324 18.39 -0.62 2.94
N VAL A 325 17.10 -0.37 2.73
CA VAL A 325 16.14 -1.46 2.49
C VAL A 325 16.47 -2.23 1.22
N SER A 326 16.94 -1.56 0.16
CA SER A 326 17.32 -2.23 -1.08
C SER A 326 18.52 -3.18 -0.85
N SER A 327 19.49 -2.76 -0.05
CA SER A 327 20.62 -3.60 0.37
C SER A 327 20.16 -4.76 1.26
N THR A 328 19.23 -4.51 2.18
CA THR A 328 18.70 -5.54 3.09
C THR A 328 17.94 -6.62 2.33
N LEU A 329 17.06 -6.23 1.40
CA LEU A 329 16.35 -7.16 0.53
C LEU A 329 17.30 -8.01 -0.31
N LEU A 330 18.44 -7.45 -0.74
CA LEU A 330 19.45 -8.16 -1.52
C LEU A 330 20.18 -9.15 -0.62
N TYR A 331 20.89 -8.65 0.39
CA TYR A 331 21.84 -9.45 1.15
C TYR A 331 21.20 -10.36 2.19
N PHE A 332 19.97 -10.10 2.67
CA PHE A 332 19.28 -11.11 3.46
C PHE A 332 19.10 -12.39 2.64
N ASN A 333 18.66 -12.27 1.39
CA ASN A 333 18.40 -13.41 0.52
C ASN A 333 19.69 -14.07 0.05
N ASP A 334 20.71 -13.28 -0.29
CA ASP A 334 22.02 -13.82 -0.70
C ASP A 334 22.68 -14.61 0.44
N LEU A 335 22.69 -14.04 1.66
CA LEU A 335 23.22 -14.73 2.84
C LEU A 335 22.39 -15.96 3.18
N LEU A 336 21.06 -15.91 3.06
CA LEU A 336 20.21 -17.06 3.35
C LEU A 336 20.49 -18.24 2.43
N GLU A 337 20.67 -17.98 1.14
CA GLU A 337 21.00 -19.02 0.15
C GLU A 337 22.37 -19.65 0.47
N HIS A 338 23.36 -18.84 0.83
CA HIS A 338 24.70 -19.33 1.18
C HIS A 338 24.77 -19.99 2.56
N GLU A 339 23.88 -19.65 3.49
CA GLU A 339 23.81 -20.29 4.82
C GLU A 339 23.13 -21.66 4.76
N THR A 340 22.18 -21.84 3.84
CA THR A 340 21.29 -23.02 3.87
C THR A 340 21.38 -23.94 2.65
N GLY A 341 21.77 -23.40 1.49
CA GLY A 341 21.61 -24.08 0.21
C GLY A 341 20.16 -24.20 -0.29
N LEU A 342 19.20 -23.56 0.41
CA LEU A 342 17.80 -23.44 -0.02
C LEU A 342 17.57 -22.08 -0.69
N PRO A 343 16.58 -21.97 -1.60
CA PRO A 343 16.31 -20.71 -2.29
C PRO A 343 15.85 -19.60 -1.32
N GLY A 344 16.22 -18.35 -1.62
CA GLY A 344 15.76 -17.18 -0.89
C GLY A 344 14.28 -16.86 -1.14
N CYS A 345 13.82 -15.77 -0.52
CA CYS A 345 12.44 -15.28 -0.61
C CYS A 345 12.02 -15.04 -2.07
N ASP A 346 10.83 -15.56 -2.40
CA ASP A 346 10.24 -15.62 -3.73
C ASP A 346 11.20 -16.22 -4.77
N TYR A 347 11.95 -17.24 -4.35
CA TYR A 347 12.83 -18.04 -5.19
C TYR A 347 13.83 -17.17 -5.99
N GLY A 348 14.42 -16.19 -5.32
CA GLY A 348 15.40 -15.26 -5.88
C GLY A 348 14.80 -13.98 -6.49
N ARG A 349 13.47 -13.88 -6.67
CA ARG A 349 12.85 -12.66 -7.23
C ARG A 349 12.98 -11.45 -6.31
N VAL A 350 12.98 -11.64 -4.99
CA VAL A 350 13.26 -10.53 -4.04
C VAL A 350 14.68 -10.05 -4.20
N MET A 351 15.65 -10.97 -4.28
CA MET A 351 17.06 -10.63 -4.53
C MET A 351 17.22 -9.86 -5.86
N GLY A 352 16.61 -10.35 -6.95
CA GLY A 352 16.64 -9.68 -8.25
C GLY A 352 15.98 -8.29 -8.24
N THR A 353 14.82 -8.17 -7.58
CA THR A 353 14.16 -6.88 -7.36
C THR A 353 15.07 -5.92 -6.60
N ALA A 354 15.77 -6.42 -5.59
CA ALA A 354 16.66 -5.64 -4.75
C ALA A 354 17.92 -5.16 -5.46
N VAL A 355 18.45 -5.94 -6.41
CA VAL A 355 19.55 -5.51 -7.30
C VAL A 355 19.14 -4.28 -8.11
N GLY A 356 18.02 -4.37 -8.85
CA GLY A 356 17.50 -3.25 -9.65
C GLY A 356 17.13 -2.06 -8.79
N PHE A 357 16.44 -2.29 -7.67
CA PHE A 357 16.05 -1.24 -6.75
C PHE A 357 17.25 -0.53 -6.13
N SER A 358 18.29 -1.27 -5.74
CA SER A 358 19.53 -0.66 -5.22
C SER A 358 20.16 0.25 -6.27
N PHE A 359 20.26 -0.21 -7.52
CA PHE A 359 20.80 0.58 -8.61
C PHE A 359 19.97 1.85 -8.88
N PHE A 360 18.65 1.75 -9.02
CA PHE A 360 17.77 2.89 -9.31
C PHE A 360 17.43 3.78 -8.11
N SER A 361 17.92 3.46 -6.91
CA SER A 361 17.88 4.39 -5.76
C SER A 361 19.23 5.05 -5.48
N HIS A 362 20.29 4.66 -6.20
CA HIS A 362 21.67 5.14 -5.98
C HIS A 362 22.40 5.48 -7.29
N SER A 363 21.68 5.79 -8.37
CA SER A 363 22.28 6.11 -9.68
C SER A 363 21.57 7.26 -10.39
N ILE A 364 22.10 7.64 -11.54
CA ILE A 364 21.63 8.77 -12.36
C ILE A 364 20.52 8.39 -13.36
N TYR A 365 20.14 7.12 -13.46
CA TYR A 365 19.35 6.59 -14.58
C TYR A 365 17.83 6.64 -14.36
N GLY A 366 17.38 7.13 -13.23
CA GLY A 366 15.97 7.19 -12.84
C GLY A 366 15.74 6.63 -11.45
N GLY A 367 14.47 6.35 -11.13
CA GLY A 367 14.07 5.96 -9.78
C GLY A 367 14.16 7.14 -8.80
N GLY A 368 14.62 6.88 -7.57
CA GLY A 368 14.66 7.88 -6.50
C GLY A 368 14.74 7.26 -5.10
N GLY A 369 14.25 7.99 -4.10
CA GLY A 369 14.16 7.48 -2.72
C GLY A 369 13.16 6.32 -2.59
N PRO A 370 13.29 5.43 -1.59
CA PRO A 370 12.42 4.27 -1.42
C PRO A 370 10.91 4.57 -1.45
N GLY A 371 10.51 5.74 -0.96
CA GLY A 371 9.13 6.16 -0.79
C GLY A 371 8.31 6.33 -2.09
N ILE A 372 8.96 6.51 -3.24
CA ILE A 372 8.26 6.71 -4.52
C ILE A 372 8.00 5.41 -5.30
N PHE A 373 8.64 4.31 -4.90
CA PHE A 373 8.45 3.01 -5.54
C PHE A 373 7.10 2.40 -5.16
N ASN A 374 6.68 1.39 -5.92
CA ASN A 374 5.47 0.61 -5.71
C ASN A 374 5.54 -0.71 -6.50
N GLY A 375 4.58 -1.61 -6.32
CA GLY A 375 4.58 -2.94 -6.96
C GLY A 375 4.22 -2.91 -8.45
N ASN A 376 3.79 -1.76 -8.97
CA ASN A 376 3.62 -1.51 -10.39
C ASN A 376 4.90 -1.02 -11.06
N HIS A 377 5.71 -0.20 -10.37
CA HIS A 377 6.92 0.40 -10.90
C HIS A 377 7.87 -0.63 -11.51
N VAL A 378 8.37 -0.36 -12.72
CA VAL A 378 9.16 -1.30 -13.54
C VAL A 378 10.36 -1.94 -12.80
N VAL A 379 10.95 -1.20 -11.87
CA VAL A 379 12.10 -1.66 -11.05
C VAL A 379 11.70 -2.62 -9.93
N THR A 380 10.50 -2.47 -9.38
CA THR A 380 10.10 -3.15 -8.13
C THR A 380 8.90 -4.09 -8.29
N ARG A 381 8.43 -4.30 -9.52
CA ARG A 381 7.29 -5.17 -9.84
C ARG A 381 7.57 -6.67 -9.84
N HIS A 382 8.83 -7.08 -9.79
CA HIS A 382 9.25 -8.46 -10.11
C HIS A 382 8.96 -9.47 -9.00
N ALA A 383 9.15 -9.09 -7.74
CA ALA A 383 8.75 -9.92 -6.61
C ALA A 383 7.22 -9.97 -6.50
N ALA A 384 6.70 -11.16 -6.24
CA ALA A 384 5.28 -11.46 -6.16
C ALA A 384 4.71 -11.08 -4.79
N GLY A 385 4.63 -9.77 -4.54
CA GLY A 385 3.93 -9.19 -3.40
C GLY A 385 4.67 -9.21 -2.06
N VAL A 386 5.97 -9.52 -2.07
CA VAL A 386 6.77 -9.70 -0.84
C VAL A 386 8.00 -8.77 -0.71
N ALA A 387 8.25 -7.90 -1.69
CA ALA A 387 9.34 -6.90 -1.61
C ALA A 387 8.85 -5.55 -1.09
N ILE A 388 7.80 -4.99 -1.70
CA ILE A 388 7.25 -3.66 -1.37
C ILE A 388 6.82 -3.52 0.10
N PRO A 389 6.22 -4.54 0.76
CA PRO A 389 5.89 -4.43 2.18
C PRO A 389 7.09 -4.10 3.07
N CYS A 390 8.27 -4.65 2.76
CA CYS A 390 9.52 -4.31 3.46
C CYS A 390 9.93 -2.86 3.22
N VAL A 391 9.76 -2.36 2.00
CA VAL A 391 10.04 -0.96 1.64
C VAL A 391 9.13 -0.01 2.42
N VAL A 392 7.86 -0.38 2.62
CA VAL A 392 6.94 0.37 3.48
C VAL A 392 7.38 0.36 4.94
N ALA A 393 7.79 -0.79 5.49
CA ALA A 393 8.31 -0.86 6.85
C ALA A 393 9.55 0.04 7.03
N ALA A 394 10.50 0.02 6.08
CA ALA A 394 11.68 0.86 6.13
C ALA A 394 11.35 2.36 6.03
N ALA A 395 10.46 2.75 5.12
CA ALA A 395 10.02 4.14 4.98
C ALA A 395 9.24 4.65 6.20
N ALA A 396 8.49 3.78 6.88
CA ALA A 396 7.83 4.10 8.14
C ALA A 396 8.84 4.36 9.28
N LEU A 397 9.95 3.60 9.31
CA LEU A 397 11.01 3.73 10.33
C LEU A 397 11.97 4.90 10.09
N ASP A 398 11.96 5.49 8.89
CA ASP A 398 12.79 6.64 8.50
C ASP A 398 12.52 7.88 9.37
N ALA A 399 13.59 8.49 9.89
CA ALA A 399 13.52 9.67 10.75
C ALA A 399 13.69 11.01 10.00
N GLY A 400 13.41 11.05 8.69
CA GLY A 400 13.46 12.26 7.89
C GLY A 400 14.74 12.39 7.05
N THR A 401 15.27 11.27 6.54
CA THR A 401 16.46 11.28 5.68
C THR A 401 16.10 11.42 4.19
N GLN A 402 14.82 11.32 3.84
CA GLN A 402 14.32 11.38 2.48
C GLN A 402 13.89 12.79 2.06
N MET A 403 14.34 13.24 0.88
CA MET A 403 13.82 14.47 0.25
C MET A 403 12.37 14.27 -0.24
N PHE A 404 12.12 13.17 -0.94
CA PHE A 404 10.77 12.74 -1.34
C PHE A 404 10.12 11.91 -0.22
N SER A 405 9.95 12.54 0.95
CA SER A 405 9.38 11.92 2.13
C SER A 405 7.87 11.63 2.00
N PRO A 406 7.31 10.78 2.89
CA PRO A 406 5.88 10.62 3.05
C PRO A 406 5.14 11.95 3.22
N GLU A 407 5.67 12.88 4.01
CA GLU A 407 5.05 14.19 4.25
C GLU A 407 5.04 15.08 3.00
N SER A 408 6.09 15.05 2.17
CA SER A 408 6.17 15.91 0.99
C SER A 408 5.32 15.40 -0.17
N THR A 409 5.10 14.09 -0.25
CA THR A 409 4.42 13.46 -1.40
C THR A 409 3.00 13.00 -1.10
N SER A 410 2.65 12.76 0.16
CA SER A 410 1.51 11.91 0.51
C SER A 410 0.71 12.40 1.72
N LYS A 411 0.96 13.61 2.21
CA LYS A 411 0.31 14.15 3.43
C LYS A 411 -1.21 14.01 3.44
N ILE A 412 -1.86 14.28 2.30
CA ILE A 412 -3.33 14.20 2.17
C ILE A 412 -3.88 12.85 2.61
N TYR A 413 -3.16 11.75 2.39
CA TYR A 413 -3.61 10.40 2.74
C TYR A 413 -3.59 10.14 4.25
N ALA A 414 -2.72 10.80 5.03
CA ALA A 414 -2.78 10.73 6.49
C ALA A 414 -3.95 11.55 7.05
N ASP A 415 -4.23 12.69 6.42
CA ASP A 415 -5.32 13.59 6.83
C ASP A 415 -6.70 13.05 6.42
N THR A 416 -6.77 12.06 5.52
CA THR A 416 -8.01 11.48 5.00
C THR A 416 -8.08 9.97 5.23
N TYR A 417 -7.54 9.14 4.33
CA TYR A 417 -7.58 7.68 4.38
C TYR A 417 -7.06 7.11 5.71
N GLY A 418 -6.03 7.72 6.29
CA GLY A 418 -5.47 7.35 7.58
C GLY A 418 -6.38 7.62 8.79
N LYS A 419 -7.56 8.21 8.57
CA LYS A 419 -8.63 8.33 9.56
C LYS A 419 -9.63 7.17 9.51
N ILE A 420 -9.52 6.29 8.53
CA ILE A 420 -10.40 5.12 8.38
C ILE A 420 -9.66 3.87 8.88
N ASP A 421 -10.24 3.20 9.88
CA ASP A 421 -9.57 2.09 10.59
C ASP A 421 -9.15 0.92 9.68
N VAL A 422 -9.89 0.64 8.60
CA VAL A 422 -9.52 -0.43 7.66
C VAL A 422 -8.19 -0.17 6.96
N PHE A 423 -7.84 1.10 6.76
CA PHE A 423 -6.53 1.49 6.22
C PHE A 423 -5.50 1.68 7.32
N ASN A 424 -5.89 2.28 8.46
CA ASN A 424 -4.92 2.65 9.50
C ASN A 424 -4.48 1.48 10.38
N LYS A 425 -5.38 0.52 10.63
CA LYS A 425 -5.17 -0.62 11.54
C LYS A 425 -5.56 -1.96 10.87
N PRO A 426 -5.02 -2.26 9.68
CA PRO A 426 -5.43 -3.44 8.91
C PRO A 426 -5.24 -4.74 9.67
N ILE A 427 -4.19 -4.89 10.49
CA ILE A 427 -3.94 -6.14 11.24
C ILE A 427 -5.15 -6.49 12.12
N GLN A 428 -5.61 -5.54 12.94
CA GLN A 428 -6.75 -5.75 13.82
C GLN A 428 -8.04 -5.97 13.03
N GLN A 429 -8.24 -5.25 11.94
CA GLN A 429 -9.45 -5.38 11.12
C GLN A 429 -9.52 -6.76 10.44
N ILE A 430 -8.40 -7.24 9.89
CA ILE A 430 -8.31 -8.56 9.25
C ILE A 430 -8.52 -9.67 10.29
N ALA A 431 -7.91 -9.56 11.47
CA ALA A 431 -8.09 -10.51 12.58
C ALA A 431 -9.54 -10.49 13.14
N ASN A 432 -10.25 -9.37 13.06
CA ASN A 432 -11.68 -9.32 13.41
C ASN A 432 -12.57 -9.96 12.34
N GLY A 433 -12.08 -10.07 11.09
CA GLY A 433 -12.81 -10.66 9.98
C GLY A 433 -12.72 -12.18 9.89
N VAL A 434 -11.99 -12.85 10.78
CA VAL A 434 -11.82 -14.32 10.77
C VAL A 434 -12.65 -15.07 11.81
#